data_AF-A0AA40FRF3-F1
#
_entry.id   AF-A0AA40FRF3-F1
#
_cell.length_a   1.000
_cell.length_b   1.000
_cell.length_c   1.000
_cell.angle_alpha   90.00
_cell.angle_beta   90.00
_cell.angle_gamma   90.00
#
_symmetry.space_group_name_H-M   'P 1'
#
loop_
_entity.id
_entity.type
_entity.pdbx_description
1 polymer ?
#
loop_
_entity_poly.entity_id
_entity_poly.type
_entity_poly.pdbx_seq_one_letter_code
_entity_poly.pdbx_strand_id
1 'polypeptide(L)'
;MADNQQLKGNLAAIQHQLAELTYKIATMETNFSRQRSLERRPRSRDRRSISRGRRFPARPYTPAEGLCYYHFNFGARAYKCQKPCNWSPTTTETTQQKEN
;
A
#
# COMPACT_ATOMS: atom_id res chain seq x y z
N MET A 1 -69.38 -8.31 -21.39
CA MET A 1 -68.14 -7.97 -22.16
C MET A 1 -67.24 -6.95 -21.45
N ALA A 2 -67.78 -6.05 -20.61
CA ALA A 2 -66.98 -5.06 -19.86
C ALA A 2 -66.04 -5.68 -18.82
N ASP A 3 -66.46 -6.75 -18.13
CA ASP A 3 -65.70 -7.32 -17.01
C ASP A 3 -64.37 -7.96 -17.44
N ASN A 4 -64.33 -8.53 -18.66
CA ASN A 4 -63.13 -9.16 -19.19
C ASN A 4 -62.05 -8.12 -19.55
N GLN A 5 -62.48 -6.91 -19.96
CA GLN A 5 -61.57 -5.81 -20.24
C GLN A 5 -61.00 -5.21 -18.94
N GLN A 6 -61.84 -5.10 -17.90
CA GLN A 6 -61.43 -4.68 -16.56
C GLN A 6 -60.35 -5.62 -15.98
N LEU A 7 -60.55 -6.94 -16.10
CA LEU A 7 -59.59 -7.95 -15.63
C LEU A 7 -58.24 -7.86 -16.35
N LYS A 8 -58.25 -7.59 -17.67
CA LYS A 8 -57.02 -7.37 -18.45
C LYS A 8 -56.28 -6.11 -18.00
N GLY A 9 -57.01 -5.02 -17.71
CA GLY A 9 -56.44 -3.79 -17.19
C GLY A 9 -55.78 -3.99 -15.83
N ASN A 10 -56.44 -4.70 -14.92
CA ASN A 10 -55.91 -5.03 -13.61
C ASN A 10 -54.67 -5.93 -13.70
N LEU A 11 -54.67 -6.92 -14.60
CA LEU A 11 -53.50 -7.78 -14.86
C LEU A 11 -52.30 -6.97 -15.36
N ALA A 12 -52.51 -6.05 -16.30
CA ALA A 12 -51.44 -5.17 -16.79
C ALA A 12 -50.89 -4.28 -15.66
N ALA A 13 -51.76 -3.71 -14.83
CA ALA A 13 -51.34 -2.90 -13.69
C ALA A 13 -50.49 -3.69 -12.68
N ILE A 14 -50.89 -4.92 -12.35
CA ILE A 14 -50.13 -5.81 -11.46
C ILE A 14 -48.78 -6.20 -12.10
N GLN A 15 -48.74 -6.49 -13.40
CA GLN A 15 -47.49 -6.78 -14.11
C GLN A 15 -46.53 -5.59 -14.07
N HIS A 16 -47.03 -4.37 -14.25
CA HIS A 16 -46.22 -3.16 -14.12
C HIS A 16 -45.67 -2.97 -12.70
N GLN A 17 -46.50 -3.18 -11.67
CA GLN A 17 -46.06 -3.10 -10.28
C GLN A 17 -44.99 -4.16 -9.95
N LEU A 18 -45.14 -5.38 -10.46
CA LEU A 18 -44.13 -6.43 -10.30
C LEU A 18 -42.83 -6.10 -11.03
N ALA A 19 -42.90 -5.55 -12.24
CA ALA A 19 -41.70 -5.10 -12.98
C ALA A 19 -40.97 -3.97 -12.24
N GLU A 20 -41.70 -3.02 -11.66
CA GLU A 20 -41.12 -1.94 -10.88
C GLU A 20 -40.47 -2.44 -9.58
N LEU A 21 -41.16 -3.34 -8.86
CA LEU A 21 -40.63 -3.93 -7.63
C LEU A 21 -39.39 -4.77 -7.89
N THR A 22 -39.38 -5.59 -8.95
CA THR A 22 -38.21 -6.39 -9.34
C THR A 22 -37.01 -5.50 -9.72
N TYR A 23 -37.25 -4.39 -10.42
CA TYR A 23 -36.21 -3.39 -10.70
C TYR A 23 -35.65 -2.75 -9.42
N LYS A 24 -36.53 -2.37 -8.48
CA LYS A 24 -36.11 -1.82 -7.17
C LYS A 24 -35.29 -2.83 -6.36
N ILE A 25 -35.66 -4.11 -6.37
CA ILE A 25 -34.89 -5.16 -5.70
C ILE A 25 -33.51 -5.32 -6.34
N ALA A 26 -33.41 -5.42 -7.67
CA ALA A 26 -32.13 -5.55 -8.37
C ALA A 26 -31.18 -4.36 -8.10
N THR A 27 -31.73 -3.14 -8.08
CA THR A 27 -30.95 -1.94 -7.75
C THR A 27 -30.50 -1.92 -6.29
N MET A 28 -31.33 -2.36 -5.34
CA MET A 28 -30.91 -2.52 -3.95
C MET A 28 -29.81 -3.58 -3.79
N GLU A 29 -29.95 -4.75 -4.39
CA GLU A 29 -28.97 -5.85 -4.32
C GLU A 29 -27.58 -5.43 -4.83
N THR A 30 -27.55 -4.68 -5.94
CA THR A 30 -26.29 -4.14 -6.49
C THR A 30 -25.65 -3.11 -5.56
N ASN A 31 -26.43 -2.24 -4.93
CA ASN A 31 -25.93 -1.27 -3.95
C ASN A 31 -25.37 -1.94 -2.69
N PHE A 32 -26.09 -2.93 -2.12
CA PHE A 32 -25.62 -3.71 -0.97
C PHE A 32 -24.36 -4.51 -1.28
N SER A 33 -24.22 -5.03 -2.51
CA SER A 33 -23.00 -5.73 -2.94
C SER A 33 -21.80 -4.78 -3.03
N ARG A 34 -21.99 -3.57 -3.56
CA ARG A 34 -20.96 -2.53 -3.59
C ARG A 34 -20.55 -2.07 -2.18
N GLN A 35 -21.51 -1.83 -1.29
CA GLN A 35 -21.21 -1.47 0.11
C GLN A 35 -20.38 -2.54 0.82
N ARG A 36 -20.77 -3.81 0.69
CA ARG A 36 -20.00 -4.94 1.27
C ARG A 36 -18.58 -5.03 0.71
N SER A 37 -18.37 -4.71 -0.57
CA SER A 37 -17.02 -4.68 -1.17
C SER A 37 -16.13 -3.56 -0.62
N LEU A 38 -16.72 -2.42 -0.25
CA LEU A 38 -16.00 -1.29 0.34
C LEU A 38 -15.66 -1.54 1.81
N GLU A 39 -16.55 -2.21 2.54
CA GLU A 39 -16.35 -2.56 3.96
C GLU A 39 -15.31 -3.68 4.13
N ARG A 40 -15.27 -4.65 3.21
CA ARG A 40 -14.26 -5.73 3.21
C ARG A 40 -12.89 -5.31 2.67
N ARG A 41 -12.76 -4.11 2.10
CA ARG A 41 -11.45 -3.60 1.71
C ARG A 41 -10.84 -2.95 2.94
N PRO A 42 -9.87 -3.58 3.63
CA PRO A 42 -9.20 -2.90 4.72
C PRO A 42 -8.65 -1.59 4.14
N ARG A 43 -8.84 -0.48 4.87
CA ARG A 43 -8.20 0.82 4.62
C ARG A 43 -6.68 0.73 4.82
N SER A 44 -6.05 -0.36 4.39
CA SER A 44 -4.63 -0.67 4.49
C SER A 44 -3.83 -0.01 3.35
N ARG A 45 -4.19 1.20 2.94
CA ARG A 45 -3.36 2.00 2.04
C ARG A 45 -2.56 3.12 2.71
N ASP A 46 -2.83 3.46 3.97
CA ASP A 46 -2.09 4.54 4.66
C ASP A 46 -1.44 4.12 5.99
N ARG A 47 -0.98 2.87 6.08
CA ARG A 47 -0.07 2.45 7.15
C ARG A 47 1.15 1.72 6.62
N ARG A 48 1.75 2.19 5.52
CA ARG A 48 3.15 1.85 5.24
C ARG A 48 4.04 2.57 6.26
N SER A 49 4.11 1.97 7.45
CA SER A 49 5.25 1.98 8.36
C SER A 49 6.11 3.26 8.33
N ILE A 50 5.67 4.27 9.07
CA ILE A 50 6.57 5.27 9.70
C ILE A 50 7.48 4.61 10.76
N SER A 51 7.45 3.28 10.90
CA SER A 51 8.30 2.50 11.81
C SER A 51 9.65 2.08 11.20
N ARG A 52 10.19 2.80 10.22
CA ARG A 52 11.65 2.95 10.14
C ARG A 52 12.01 4.22 10.88
N GLY A 53 11.84 4.18 12.20
CA GLY A 53 12.46 5.13 13.10
C GLY A 53 13.89 5.35 12.64
N ARG A 54 14.27 6.62 12.51
CA ARG A 54 15.62 7.07 12.19
C ARG A 54 16.56 6.53 13.27
N ARG A 55 16.95 5.26 13.15
CA ARG A 55 18.09 4.73 13.88
C ARG A 55 19.29 5.37 13.21
N PHE A 56 19.80 6.38 13.91
CA PHE A 56 20.99 7.16 13.63
C PHE A 56 20.81 8.24 12.55
N PRO A 57 21.19 9.51 12.81
CA PRO A 57 21.48 10.42 11.72
C PRO A 57 22.63 9.76 10.95
N ALA A 58 22.36 9.29 9.73
CA ALA A 58 23.42 8.89 8.82
C ALA A 58 24.41 10.06 8.80
N ARG A 59 25.65 9.83 9.25
CA ARG A 59 26.68 10.86 9.18
C ARG A 59 26.69 11.34 7.72
N PRO A 60 26.59 12.66 7.46
CA PRO A 60 26.65 13.16 6.10
C PRO A 60 27.95 12.64 5.48
N TYR A 61 27.86 12.07 4.28
CA TYR A 61 29.05 11.57 3.57
C TYR A 61 30.03 12.73 3.42
N THR A 62 31.14 12.67 4.15
CA THR A 62 32.24 13.60 4.04
C THR A 62 33.32 12.96 3.17
N PRO A 63 33.57 13.45 1.95
CA PRO A 63 34.65 12.95 1.10
C PRO A 63 36.05 13.11 1.71
N ALA A 64 36.17 13.88 2.81
CA ALA A 64 37.41 14.19 3.51
C ALA A 64 38.21 12.96 3.96
N GLU A 65 37.55 11.82 4.19
CA GLU A 65 38.23 10.57 4.59
C GLU A 65 38.80 9.78 3.40
N GLY A 66 38.61 10.23 2.15
CA GLY A 66 39.12 9.55 0.95
C GLY A 66 38.45 8.19 0.67
N LEU A 67 37.34 7.91 1.34
CA LEU A 67 36.56 6.68 1.20
C LEU A 67 35.47 6.84 0.13
N CYS A 68 35.21 5.79 -0.64
CA CYS A 68 34.07 5.77 -1.55
C CYS A 68 32.76 5.60 -0.78
N TYR A 69 31.64 5.98 -1.41
CA TYR A 69 30.30 5.86 -0.82
C TYR A 69 30.03 4.47 -0.21
N TYR A 70 30.52 3.41 -0.86
CA TYR A 70 30.31 2.05 -0.38
C TYR A 70 31.15 1.74 0.87
N HIS A 71 32.43 2.12 0.93
CA HIS A 71 33.24 1.91 2.14
C HIS A 71 32.84 2.83 3.30
N PHE A 72 32.33 4.03 3.03
CA PHE A 72 31.78 4.91 4.06
C PHE A 72 30.53 4.31 4.75
N ASN A 73 29.64 3.69 3.97
CA ASN A 73 28.39 3.13 4.49
C ASN A 73 28.51 1.69 5.02
N PHE A 74 29.37 0.88 4.38
CA PHE A 74 29.43 -0.57 4.61
C PHE A 74 30.79 -1.03 5.18
N GLY A 75 31.80 -0.14 5.26
CA GLY A 75 33.14 -0.49 5.72
C GLY A 75 33.72 -1.67 4.95
N ALA A 76 34.36 -2.60 5.65
CA ALA A 76 34.94 -3.82 5.08
C ALA A 76 33.93 -4.74 4.36
N ARG A 77 32.63 -4.52 4.54
CA ARG A 77 31.57 -5.30 3.87
C ARG A 77 31.14 -4.70 2.53
N ALA A 78 31.84 -3.68 2.05
CA ALA A 78 31.57 -3.06 0.75
C ALA A 78 32.04 -3.95 -0.40
N TYR A 79 31.11 -4.58 -1.10
CA TYR A 79 31.42 -5.43 -2.26
C TYR A 79 31.60 -4.64 -3.57
N LYS A 80 31.18 -3.37 -3.60
CA LYS A 80 31.17 -2.52 -4.80
C LYS A 80 32.04 -1.29 -4.61
N CYS A 81 33.35 -1.47 -4.47
CA CYS A 81 34.29 -0.34 -4.41
C CYS A 81 34.31 0.44 -5.73
N GLN A 82 34.22 1.77 -5.67
CA GLN A 82 34.41 2.67 -6.82
C GLN A 82 35.68 3.50 -6.63
N LYS A 83 36.54 3.54 -7.66
CA LYS A 83 37.76 4.37 -7.67
C LYS A 83 37.40 5.84 -7.93
N PRO A 84 38.12 6.80 -7.35
CA PRO A 84 39.26 6.65 -6.42
C PRO A 84 38.80 6.37 -4.98
N CYS A 85 39.31 5.28 -4.37
CA CYS A 85 39.01 4.93 -2.99
C CYS A 85 40.31 4.55 -2.27
N ASN A 86 40.56 5.20 -1.14
CA ASN A 86 41.76 4.99 -0.32
C ASN A 86 41.55 3.92 0.77
N TRP A 87 40.45 3.16 0.72
CA TRP A 87 40.17 2.10 1.68
C TRP A 87 41.13 0.93 1.47
N SER A 88 41.88 0.56 2.51
CA SER A 88 42.75 -0.61 2.52
C SER A 88 42.31 -1.57 3.63
N PRO A 89 42.25 -2.90 3.36
CA PRO A 89 41.82 -3.89 4.35
C PRO A 89 42.83 -4.10 5.50
N THR A 90 44.04 -3.54 5.39
CA THR A 90 45.15 -3.79 6.31
C THR A 90 45.14 -2.86 7.55
N THR A 91 44.28 -1.85 7.61
CA THR A 91 44.24 -0.88 8.74
C THR A 91 43.25 -1.21 9.85
N THR A 92 42.54 -2.35 9.79
CA THR A 92 41.55 -2.75 10.80
C THR A 92 42.14 -3.52 11.99
N GLU A 93 43.27 -3.07 12.56
CA GLU A 93 43.81 -3.60 13.83
C GLU A 93 44.00 -2.54 14.93
N THR A 94 43.62 -1.27 14.74
CA THR A 94 43.84 -0.26 15.80
C THR A 94 42.70 0.75 15.91
N THR A 95 41.55 0.35 16.45
CA THR A 95 40.72 1.22 17.32
C THR A 95 39.66 0.41 18.10
N GLN A 96 40.11 -0.35 19.10
CA GLN A 96 39.28 -0.69 20.26
C GLN A 96 40.06 -0.31 21.52
N GLN A 97 40.10 0.99 21.82
CA GLN A 97 40.48 1.50 23.15
C GLN A 97 39.52 2.63 23.51
N LYS A 98 38.45 2.27 24.21
CA LYS A 98 37.69 3.15 25.09
C LYS A 98 37.29 2.30 26.29
N GLU A 99 38.13 2.29 27.30
CA GLU A 99 37.79 1.96 28.69
C GLU A 99 38.96 2.39 29.60
N ASN A 100 38.91 3.63 30.08
CA ASN A 100 38.97 3.99 31.50
C ASN A 100 38.48 5.43 31.67
#